data_AF-A0A6B3HNV9-F1
#
_entry.id   AF-A0A6B3HNV9-F1
#
_cell.length_a   1.000
_cell.length_b   1.000
_cell.length_c   1.000
_cell.angle_alpha   90.00
_cell.angle_beta   90.00
_cell.angle_gamma   90.00
#
_symmetry.space_group_name_H-M   'P 1'
#
loop_
_entity.id
_entity.type
_entity.pdbx_description
1 polymer ?
#
loop_
_entity_poly.entity_id
_entity_poly.type
_entity_poly.pdbx_seq_one_letter_code
_entity_poly.pdbx_strand_id
1 'polypeptide(L)' 'MDAMQQHMLDTYRAACLGEPAPPPPGRHDRRTLRDLYHHWLTHPPTENRPARHHSSPSGA' A
#
# COMPACT_ATOMS: atom_id res chain seq x y z
N MET A 1 -11.55 -15.02 9.44
CA MET A 1 -11.94 -13.71 10.01
C MET A 1 -11.19 -12.63 9.26
N ASP A 2 -11.89 -11.60 8.79
CA ASP A 2 -11.29 -10.43 8.14
C ASP A 2 -10.92 -9.34 9.18
N ALA A 3 -9.98 -8.45 8.85
CA ALA A 3 -9.51 -7.38 9.74
C ALA A 3 -10.62 -6.39 10.11
N MET A 4 -11.55 -6.12 9.19
CA MET A 4 -12.71 -5.28 9.46
C MET A 4 -13.68 -5.95 10.44
N GLN A 5 -13.90 -7.26 10.28
CA GLN A 5 -14.78 -8.05 11.15
C GLN A 5 -14.22 -8.14 12.58
N GLN A 6 -12.92 -8.38 12.72
CA GLN A 6 -12.24 -8.37 14.02
C GLN A 6 -12.34 -6.99 14.69
N HIS A 7 -12.11 -5.92 13.91
CA HIS A 7 -12.21 -4.56 14.43
C HIS A 7 -13.61 -4.23 14.97
N MET A 8 -14.68 -4.72 14.32
CA MET A 8 -16.05 -4.55 14.84
C MET A 8 -16.23 -5.23 16.19
N LEU A 9 -15.72 -6.45 16.36
CA LEU A 9 -15.80 -7.19 17.62
C LEU A 9 -14.96 -6.53 18.73
N ASP A 10 -13.76 -6.08 18.40
CA ASP A 10 -12.87 -5.41 19.37
C ASP A 10 -13.44 -4.06 19.81
N THR A 11 -14.08 -3.33 18.89
CA THR A 11 -14.77 -2.07 19.21
C THR A 11 -15.97 -2.30 20.14
N TYR A 12 -16.77 -3.33 19.85
CA TYR A 12 -17.89 -3.71 20.72
C TYR A 12 -17.39 -4.11 22.11
N ARG A 13 -16.32 -4.91 22.19
CA ARG A 13 -15.71 -5.30 23.46
C ARG A 13 -15.18 -4.09 24.24
N ALA A 14 -14.48 -3.18 23.57
CA ALA A 14 -13.96 -1.96 24.18
C ALA A 14 -15.11 -1.09 24.75
N ALA A 15 -16.20 -0.94 23.99
CA ALA A 15 -17.38 -0.21 24.45
C ALA A 15 -18.04 -0.86 25.69
N CYS A 16 -18.10 -2.20 25.75
CA CYS A 16 -18.63 -2.91 26.92
C CYS A 16 -17.72 -2.80 28.16
N LEU A 17 -16.40 -2.72 27.97
CA LEU A 17 -15.42 -2.64 29.05
C LEU A 17 -15.11 -1.19 29.48
N GLY A 18 -15.63 -0.18 28.77
CA GLY A 18 -15.30 1.23 29.00
C GLY A 18 -13.88 1.60 28.54
N GLU A 19 -13.27 0.76 27.71
CA GLU A 19 -11.92 0.96 27.18
C GLU A 19 -11.96 1.80 25.89
N PRO A 20 -10.89 2.55 25.58
CA PRO A 20 -10.82 3.33 24.35
C PRO A 20 -10.91 2.42 23.12
N ALA A 21 -11.68 2.87 22.12
CA ALA A 21 -11.89 2.10 20.90
C ALA A 21 -10.54 1.85 20.18
N PRO A 22 -10.31 0.62 19.68
CA PRO A 22 -9.09 0.29 18.94
C PRO A 22 -8.99 1.17 17.67
N PRO A 23 -7.77 1.52 17.24
CA PRO A 23 -7.60 2.32 16.04
C PRO A 23 -8.16 1.58 14.82
N PRO A 24 -8.89 2.27 13.92
CA PRO A 24 -9.48 1.62 12.77
C PRO A 24 -8.40 1.05 11.84
N PRO A 25 -8.58 -0.20 11.36
CA PRO A 25 -7.66 -0.81 10.42
C PRO A 25 -7.56 0.01 9.14
N GLY A 26 -6.38 0.01 8.51
CA GLY A 26 -6.14 0.75 7.26
C GLY A 26 -5.90 2.27 7.43
N ARG A 27 -5.85 2.80 8.65
CA ARG A 27 -5.44 4.20 8.89
C ARG A 27 -4.01 4.48 8.41
N HIS A 28 -3.11 3.52 8.60
CA HIS A 28 -1.73 3.62 8.13
C HIS A 28 -1.67 3.40 6.61
N ASP A 29 -2.38 2.39 6.10
CA ASP A 29 -2.42 2.06 4.68
C ASP A 29 -2.93 3.22 3.82
N ARG A 30 -3.93 3.98 4.30
CA ARG A 30 -4.41 5.18 3.59
C ARG A 30 -3.34 6.27 3.47
N ARG A 31 -2.47 6.44 4.48
CA ARG A 31 -1.35 7.39 4.39
C ARG A 31 -0.31 6.91 3.40
N THR A 32 0.04 5.63 3.47
CA THR A 32 0.98 4.98 2.54
C THR A 32 0.49 5.02 1.10
N LEU A 33 -0.79 4.72 0.85
CA LEU A 33 -1.39 4.78 -0.48
C LEU A 33 -1.45 6.21 -1.02
N ARG A 34 -1.75 7.19 -0.15
CA ARG A 34 -1.74 8.60 -0.55
C ARG A 34 -0.34 9.07 -0.90
N ASP A 35 0.66 8.68 -0.11
CA ASP A 35 2.06 9.01 -0.36
C ASP A 35 2.58 8.37 -1.65
N LEU A 36 2.26 7.09 -1.85
CA LEU A 36 2.54 6.37 -3.09
C LEU A 36 1.88 7.05 -4.29
N TYR A 37 0.60 7.41 -4.19
CA TYR A 37 -0.12 8.13 -5.24
C TYR A 37 0.53 9.48 -5.58
N HIS A 38 0.90 10.26 -4.56
CA HIS A 38 1.65 11.51 -4.75
C HIS A 38 3.00 11.26 -5.43
N HIS A 39 3.71 10.20 -5.03
CA HIS A 39 4.97 9.82 -5.63
C HIS A 39 4.81 9.49 -7.13
N TRP A 40 3.78 8.75 -7.53
CA TRP A 40 3.50 8.48 -8.96
C TRP A 40 3.15 9.73 -9.77
N LEU A 41 2.51 10.72 -9.13
CA LEU A 41 2.17 12.00 -9.76
C LEU A 41 3.40 12.90 -9.97
N THR A 42 4.31 12.94 -8.99
CA THR A 42 5.51 13.80 -9.04
C THR A 42 6.68 13.12 -9.72
N HIS A 43 6.72 11.80 -9.69
CA HIS A 43 7.70 10.95 -10.35
C HIS A 43 6.92 10.05 -11.31
N PRO A 44 6.48 10.60 -12.46
CA PRO A 44 5.92 9.77 -13.51
C PRO A 44 6.94 8.67 -13.79
N PRO A 45 6.50 7.41 -13.90
CA PRO A 45 7.41 6.31 -14.07
C PRO A 45 8.26 6.61 -15.30
N THR A 46 9.55 6.84 -15.08
CA THR A 46 10.51 6.85 -16.17
C THR A 46 10.44 5.44 -16.71
N GLU A 47 9.81 5.28 -17.88
CA GLU A 47 9.74 4.02 -18.60
C GLU A 47 11.14 3.42 -18.54
N ASN A 48 11.29 2.37 -17.75
CA ASN A 48 12.57 1.71 -17.54
C ASN A 48 12.79 0.97 -18.85
N ARG A 49 13.26 1.70 -19.85
CA ARG A 49 13.46 1.18 -21.20
C ARG A 49 14.37 -0.01 -21.01
N PRO A 50 13.91 -1.25 -21.28
CA PRO A 50 14.81 -2.38 -21.19
C PRO A 50 15.98 -2.02 -22.09
N ALA A 51 17.17 -1.94 -21.50
CA ALA A 51 18.39 -1.67 -22.22
C ALA A 51 18.38 -2.67 -23.37
N ARG A 52 18.15 -2.19 -24.59
CA ARG A 52 18.24 -3.05 -25.77
C ARG A 52 19.69 -3.48 -25.79
N HIS A 53 19.94 -4.68 -25.29
CA HIS A 53 21.17 -5.39 -25.55
C HIS A 53 21.23 -5.52 -27.06
N HIS A 54 21.93 -4.58 -27.68
CA HIS A 54 22.25 -4.62 -29.09
C HIS A 54 23.32 -5.71 -29.24
N SER A 55 22.89 -6.97 -29.24
CA SER A 55 23.71 -8.06 -29.72
C SER A 55 23.85 -7.86 -31.23
N SER A 56 24.87 -7.10 -31.64
CA SER A 56 25.26 -7.01 -33.04
C SER A 56 25.58 -8.42 -33.55
N PRO A 57 25.03 -8.85 -34.71
CA PRO A 57 25.46 -10.08 -35.33
C PRO A 57 26.81 -9.80 -35.99
N SER A 58 27.90 -10.21 -35.34
CA SER A 58 29.21 -10.25 -35.98
C SER A 58 29.33 -11.61 -36.67
N GLY A 59 28.97 -11.66 -37.94
CA GLY A 59 29.44 -12.70 -38.83
C GLY A 59 30.88 -12.39 -39.25
N ALA A 60 31.78 -13.36 -39.07
CA ALA A 60 33.01 -13.56 -39.82
C ALA A 60 33.48 -14.99 -39.57
#